data_AF-A0A949FEM9-F1
#
_entry.id   AF-A0A949FEM9-F1
#
_cell.length_a   1.000
_cell.length_b   1.000
_cell.length_c   1.000
_cell.angle_alpha   90.00
_cell.angle_beta   90.00
_cell.angle_gamma   90.00
#
_symmetry.space_group_name_H-M   'P 1'
#
loop_
_entity.id
_entity.type
_entity.pdbx_description
1 polymer ?
#
loop_
_entity_poly.entity_id
_entity_poly.type
_entity_poly.pdbx_seq_one_letter_code
_entity_poly.pdbx_strand_id
1 'polypeptide(L)'
;MNDLINIKVIQKDFNGEKKRFVNARELHSWLKVGRDFSTWIKDRINKYDFTENLDYFIAFPQFGDGQKPNKTGRIVDSKID
;
A
#
# COMPACT_ATOMS: atom_id res chain seq x y z
N MET A 1 13.82 -13.01 -23.98
CA MET A 1 14.42 -12.42 -22.75
C MET A 1 13.79 -11.07 -22.54
N ASN A 2 12.96 -10.97 -21.50
CA ASN A 2 12.38 -9.80 -20.85
C ASN A 2 11.17 -10.36 -20.12
N ASP A 3 11.40 -10.96 -18.95
CA ASP A 3 10.28 -11.27 -18.05
C ASP A 3 9.60 -9.95 -17.74
N LEU A 4 8.50 -9.70 -18.45
CA LEU A 4 7.63 -8.57 -18.27
C LEU A 4 7.27 -8.54 -16.79
N ILE A 5 7.57 -7.44 -16.11
CA ILE A 5 7.02 -7.17 -14.78
C ILE A 5 5.49 -7.25 -14.94
N ASN A 6 4.90 -8.36 -14.51
CA ASN A 6 3.46 -8.60 -14.59
C ASN A 6 2.73 -7.99 -13.38
N ILE A 7 3.20 -6.82 -12.95
CA ILE A 7 2.62 -6.04 -11.87
C ILE A 7 2.06 -4.77 -12.50
N LYS A 8 0.84 -4.41 -12.12
CA LYS A 8 0.21 -3.19 -12.62
C LYS A 8 0.94 -1.97 -12.06
N VAL A 9 1.55 -1.20 -12.95
CA VAL A 9 2.08 0.13 -12.64
C VAL A 9 0.97 1.15 -12.85
N ILE A 10 0.68 1.93 -11.81
CA ILE A 10 -0.20 3.09 -11.90
C ILE A 10 0.64 4.36 -11.97
N GLN A 11 0.20 5.33 -12.78
CA GLN A 11 0.77 6.68 -12.75
C GLN A 11 -0.19 7.59 -12.02
N LYS A 12 0.33 8.38 -11.08
CA LYS A 12 -0.46 9.34 -10.32
C LYS A 12 0.34 10.63 -10.17
N ASP A 13 -0.33 11.76 -10.39
CA ASP A 13 0.19 13.06 -10.04
C ASP A 13 0.34 13.14 -8.52
N PHE A 14 1.56 13.37 -8.09
CA PHE A 14 1.94 13.41 -6.70
C PHE A 14 2.89 14.59 -6.49
N ASN A 15 2.44 15.59 -5.72
CA ASN A 15 3.15 16.84 -5.49
C ASN A 15 3.52 17.60 -6.79
N GLY A 16 2.64 17.57 -7.79
CA GLY A 16 2.87 18.25 -9.08
C GLY A 16 3.72 17.46 -10.09
N GLU A 17 4.20 16.27 -9.70
CA GLU A 17 4.97 15.38 -10.58
C GLU A 17 4.25 14.07 -10.84
N LYS A 18 4.32 13.55 -12.07
CA LYS A 18 3.80 12.22 -12.41
C LYS A 18 4.74 11.15 -11.90
N LYS A 19 4.36 10.49 -10.80
CA LYS A 19 5.10 9.37 -10.23
C LYS A 19 4.45 8.03 -10.58
N ARG A 20 5.28 6.99 -10.68
CA ARG A 20 4.87 5.60 -10.91
C ARG A 20 4.76 4.89 -9.57
N PHE A 21 3.64 4.24 -9.34
CA PHE A 21 3.38 3.44 -8.15
C PHE A 21 2.99 2.02 -8.55
N VAL A 22 3.18 1.08 -7.64
CA VAL A 22 2.75 -0.32 -7.79
C VAL A 22 2.02 -0.75 -6.53
N ASN A 23 1.16 -1.76 -6.66
CA ASN A 23 0.59 -2.39 -5.48
C ASN A 23 1.68 -3.20 -4.74
N ALA A 24 1.96 -2.85 -3.49
CA ALA A 24 3.01 -3.51 -2.70
C ALA A 24 2.74 -5.01 -2.50
N ARG A 25 1.47 -5.45 -2.44
CA ARG A 25 1.11 -6.87 -2.29
C ARG A 25 1.33 -7.64 -3.59
N GLU A 26 0.97 -7.05 -4.73
CA GLU A 26 1.28 -7.67 -6.03
C GLU A 26 2.79 -7.78 -6.23
N LEU A 27 3.54 -6.75 -5.83
CA LEU A 27 5.00 -6.77 -5.86
C LEU A 27 5.59 -7.87 -4.98
N HIS A 28 5.08 -8.02 -3.75
CA HIS A 28 5.49 -9.10 -2.84
C HIS A 28 5.27 -10.49 -3.45
N SER A 29 4.08 -10.74 -4.00
CA SER A 29 3.72 -12.00 -4.65
C SER A 29 4.56 -12.28 -5.90
N TRP A 30 4.78 -11.26 -6.74
CA TRP A 30 5.57 -11.38 -7.95
C TRP A 30 7.05 -11.69 -7.66
N LEU A 31 7.62 -11.05 -6.63
CA LEU A 31 8.96 -11.34 -6.15
C LEU A 31 9.07 -12.70 -5.43
N LYS A 32 7.95 -13.39 -5.20
CA LYS A 32 7.86 -14.68 -4.49
C LYS A 32 8.60 -14.66 -3.15
N VAL A 33 8.45 -13.57 -2.41
CA VAL A 33 9.14 -13.40 -1.12
C VAL A 33 8.54 -14.37 -0.10
N GLY A 34 9.35 -15.26 0.46
CA GLY A 34 8.91 -16.26 1.45
C GLY A 34 8.62 -15.71 2.86
N ARG A 35 8.84 -14.42 3.11
CA ARG A 35 8.50 -13.76 4.38
C ARG A 35 7.08 -13.20 4.33
N ASP A 36 6.40 -13.16 5.47
CA ASP A 36 5.10 -12.52 5.60
C ASP A 36 5.13 -11.05 5.14
N PHE A 37 4.07 -10.63 4.44
CA PHE A 37 3.96 -9.30 3.85
C PHE A 37 4.19 -8.17 4.87
N SER A 38 3.62 -8.29 6.08
CA SER A 38 3.71 -7.26 7.12
C SER A 38 5.15 -7.04 7.61
N THR A 39 5.90 -8.12 7.81
CA THR A 39 7.32 -8.06 8.16
C THR A 39 8.13 -7.52 6.99
N TRP A 40 7.87 -8.02 5.78
CA TRP A 40 8.58 -7.61 4.58
C TRP A 40 8.38 -6.13 4.25
N ILE A 41 7.16 -5.60 4.30
CA ILE A 41 6.91 -4.20 3.93
C ILE A 41 7.52 -3.24 4.97
N LYS A 42 7.48 -3.59 6.26
CA LYS A 42 8.15 -2.83 7.32
C LYS A 42 9.66 -2.79 7.10
N ASP A 43 10.27 -3.93 6.79
CA ASP A 43 11.70 -4.00 6.45
C ASP A 43 12.04 -3.10 5.25
N ARG A 44 11.18 -3.04 4.23
CA ARG A 44 11.41 -2.21 3.04
C ARG A 44 11.27 -0.72 3.33
N ILE A 45 10.24 -0.34 4.10
CA ILE A 45 10.05 1.04 4.54
C ILE A 45 11.27 1.52 5.34
N ASN A 46 11.72 0.72 6.31
CA ASN A 46 12.89 1.06 7.13
C ASN A 46 14.20 1.04 6.34
N LYS A 47 14.37 0.13 5.39
CA LYS A 47 15.61 0.01 4.62
C LYS A 47 15.84 1.17 3.67
N TYR A 48 14.76 1.76 3.17
CA TYR A 48 14.82 2.84 2.17
C TYR A 48 14.29 4.17 2.69
N ASP A 49 14.05 4.26 4.01
CA ASP A 49 13.51 5.45 4.68
C ASP A 49 12.26 6.02 4.01
N PHE A 50 11.35 5.13 3.59
CA PHE A 50 10.12 5.54 2.90
C PHE A 50 9.21 6.31 3.85
N THR A 51 8.73 7.45 3.36
CA THR A 51 7.83 8.33 4.12
C THR A 51 6.38 8.15 3.68
N GLU A 52 5.48 8.00 4.65
CA GLU A 52 4.04 7.94 4.38
C GLU A 52 3.56 9.25 3.75
N ASN A 53 2.68 9.15 2.76
CA ASN A 53 2.22 10.27 1.94
C ASN A 53 3.31 10.91 1.10
N LEU A 54 4.46 10.26 0.88
CA LEU A 54 5.46 10.67 -0.12
C LEU A 54 5.85 9.49 -1.01
N ASP A 55 6.23 8.37 -0.39
CA ASP A 55 6.72 7.17 -1.07
C ASP A 55 5.68 6.04 -1.11
N TYR A 56 4.83 5.99 -0.09
CA TYR A 56 3.73 5.04 -0.03
C TYR A 56 2.48 5.65 0.62
N PHE A 57 1.34 5.03 0.36
CA PHE A 57 0.09 5.32 1.03
C PHE A 57 -0.65 4.01 1.28
N ILE A 58 -1.43 3.98 2.35
CA ILE A 58 -2.25 2.82 2.68
C ILE A 58 -3.54 2.90 1.85
N ALA A 59 -3.70 1.97 0.90
CA ALA A 59 -4.96 1.78 0.20
C ALA A 59 -5.87 0.88 1.05
N PHE A 60 -6.91 1.45 1.65
CA PHE A 60 -7.97 0.67 2.25
C PHE A 60 -8.88 0.14 1.12
N PRO A 61 -9.30 -1.14 1.16
CA PRO A 61 -10.37 -1.57 0.29
C PRO A 61 -11.59 -0.68 0.55
N GLN A 62 -12.21 -0.18 -0.51
CA GLN A 62 -13.50 0.48 -0.39
C GLN A 62 -14.50 -0.59 0.03
N PHE A 63 -14.68 -0.76 1.33
CA PHE A 63 -15.78 -1.54 1.86
C PHE A 63 -17.07 -0.86 1.37
N GLY A 64 -17.96 -1.64 0.76
CA GLY A 64 -19.20 -1.15 0.15
C GLY A 64 -19.93 -0.15 1.03
N ASP A 65 -20.57 0.83 0.38
CA ASP A 65 -21.22 2.01 0.95
C ASP A 65 -21.75 1.79 2.38
N GLY A 66 -20.99 2.22 3.38
CA GLY A 66 -21.42 2.13 4.78
C GLY A 66 -20.33 2.31 5.84
N GLN A 67 -19.05 2.04 5.54
CA GLN A 67 -17.96 2.22 6.51
C GLN A 67 -17.06 3.38 6.08
N LYS A 68 -17.25 4.52 6.74
CA LYS A 68 -16.39 5.70 6.56
C LYS A 68 -15.07 5.39 7.27
N PRO A 69 -13.89 5.44 6.61
CA PRO A 69 -12.63 5.28 7.30
C PRO A 69 -12.42 6.49 8.22
N ASN A 70 -12.39 6.22 9.52
CA ASN A 70 -12.01 7.20 10.54
C ASN A 70 -10.59 7.67 10.19
N LYS A 71 -10.33 8.99 10.20
CA LYS A 71 -9.06 9.63 9.80
C LYS A 71 -7.80 9.18 10.57
N THR A 72 -7.89 8.14 11.40
CA THR A 72 -6.79 7.66 12.27
C THR A 72 -6.64 6.13 12.26
N GLY A 73 -7.37 5.39 11.42
CA GLY A 73 -7.19 3.92 11.30
C GLY A 73 -7.54 3.09 12.55
N ARG A 74 -8.04 3.70 13.63
CA ARG A 74 -8.66 2.98 14.76
C ARG A 74 -10.12 2.72 14.43
N ILE A 75 -10.47 1.45 14.25
CA ILE A 75 -11.83 0.98 14.50
C ILE A 75 -12.10 1.19 15.98
N VAL A 76 -12.97 2.15 16.31
CA VAL A 76 -13.61 2.17 17.62
C VAL A 76 -14.89 1.40 17.43
N ASP A 77 -15.01 0.25 18.08
CA ASP A 77 -16.23 -0.54 18.10
C ASP A 77 -17.34 0.33 18.70
N SER A 78 -18.24 0.83 17.87
CA SER A 78 -19.47 1.50 18.32
C SER A 78 -20.45 0.45 18.85
N LYS A 79 -20.16 -0.08 20.04
CA LYS A 79 -21.14 -0.73 20.92
C LYS A 79 -20.79 -0.38 22.36
N ILE A 80 -21.41 0.71 22.82
CA ILE A 80 -21.81 1.15 24.18
C ILE A 80 -22.42 2.53 23.87
N ASP A 81 -23.71 2.82 23.96
CA ASP A 81 -24.84 2.24 24.72
C ASP A 81 -25.99 1.74 23.83
#